data_AF-R5AH17-F1
#
_entry.id   AF-R5AH17-F1
#
_cell.length_a   1.000
_cell.length_b   1.000
_cell.length_c   1.000
_cell.angle_alpha   90.00
_cell.angle_beta   90.00
_cell.angle_gamma   90.00
#
_symmetry.space_group_name_H-M   'P 1'
#
loop_
_entity.id
_entity.type
_entity.pdbx_description
1 polymer ?
#
loop_
_entity_poly.entity_id
_entity_poly.type
_entity_poly.pdbx_seq_one_letter_code
_entity_poly.pdbx_strand_id
1 'polypeptide(L)'
;MALIKGGKANEQENAKKFIDWMTSKAGQGCYAENDSFRVPTNTEAPVADGLVTLDKVPVIDYDAVWAASVKGDYCEQFENKIATKPEG
;
A
#
# COMPACT_ATOMS: atom_id res chain seq x y z
N MET A 1 2.61 -6.42 -0.36
CA MET A 1 2.61 -7.58 0.55
C MET A 1 4.00 -8.20 0.58
N ALA A 2 4.37 -8.91 1.63
CA ALA A 2 5.69 -9.55 1.74
C ALA A 2 5.59 -10.87 2.52
N LEU A 3 6.44 -11.84 2.17
CA LEU A 3 6.67 -13.02 2.99
C LEU A 3 7.67 -12.69 4.11
N ILE A 4 7.36 -13.15 5.32
CA ILE A 4 8.26 -12.97 6.46
C ILE A 4 9.38 -14.01 6.39
N LYS A 5 10.63 -13.54 6.38
CA LYS A 5 11.82 -14.39 6.46
C LYS A 5 11.78 -15.20 7.76
N GLY A 6 11.91 -16.52 7.66
CA GLY A 6 11.86 -17.42 8.82
C GLY A 6 10.45 -17.59 9.41
N GLY A 7 9.39 -17.20 8.69
CA GLY A 7 8.02 -17.53 9.09
C GLY A 7 7.81 -19.04 9.24
N LYS A 8 6.77 -19.45 9.97
CA LYS A 8 6.47 -20.86 10.28
C LYS A 8 6.55 -21.75 9.02
N ALA A 9 7.40 -22.77 9.07
CA ALA A 9 7.73 -23.61 7.90
C ALA A 9 6.48 -24.27 7.29
N ASN A 10 5.55 -24.73 8.13
CA ASN A 10 4.31 -25.37 7.71
C ASN A 10 3.27 -24.39 7.14
N GLU A 11 3.50 -23.07 7.23
CA GLU A 11 2.59 -22.04 6.70
C GLU A 11 3.16 -21.32 5.47
N GLN A 12 4.39 -21.64 5.05
CA GLN A 12 5.04 -20.95 3.93
C GLN A 12 4.27 -21.08 2.62
N GLU A 13 3.64 -22.24 2.38
CA GLU A 13 2.80 -22.46 1.19
C GLU A 13 1.50 -21.65 1.27
N ASN A 14 0.84 -21.65 2.42
CA ASN A 14 -0.39 -20.88 2.64
C ASN A 14 -0.13 -19.37 2.52
N ALA A 15 1.01 -18.88 3.01
CA ALA A 15 1.38 -17.48 2.90
C ALA A 15 1.58 -17.05 1.43
N LYS A 16 2.14 -17.92 0.57
CA LYS A 16 2.24 -17.67 -0.88
C LYS A 16 0.87 -17.64 -1.54
N LYS A 17 0.03 -18.65 -1.27
CA LYS A 17 -1.36 -18.70 -1.78
C LYS A 17 -2.16 -17.46 -1.38
N PHE A 18 -1.95 -16.96 -0.16
CA PHE A 18 -2.59 -15.74 0.31
C PHE A 18 -2.14 -14.51 -0.48
N ILE A 19 -0.83 -14.38 -0.77
CA ILE A 19 -0.32 -13.30 -1.63
C ILE A 19 -0.92 -13.41 -3.03
N ASP A 20 -0.94 -14.60 -3.62
CA ASP A 20 -1.53 -14.82 -4.95
C ASP A 20 -3.02 -14.43 -4.97
N TRP A 21 -3.77 -14.80 -3.93
CA TRP A 21 -5.18 -14.43 -3.81
C TRP A 21 -5.37 -12.91 -3.68
N MET A 22 -4.60 -12.27 -2.80
CA MET A 22 -4.67 -10.82 -2.57
C MET A 22 -4.25 -9.97 -3.78
N THR A 23 -3.45 -10.50 -4.72
CA THR A 23 -3.12 -9.83 -6.00
C THR A 23 -4.04 -10.25 -7.16
N SER A 24 -4.93 -11.22 -6.95
CA SER A 24 -5.88 -11.67 -7.98
C SER A 24 -6.99 -10.65 -8.22
N LYS A 25 -7.67 -10.80 -9.37
CA LYS A 25 -8.90 -10.07 -9.69
C LYS A 25 -9.97 -10.21 -8.60
N ALA A 26 -10.16 -11.43 -8.09
CA ALA A 26 -11.17 -11.69 -7.07
C ALA A 26 -10.81 -11.04 -5.73
N GLY A 27 -9.57 -11.21 -5.27
CA GLY A 27 -9.13 -10.63 -3.98
C GLY A 27 -9.13 -9.11 -3.98
N GLN A 28 -8.73 -8.47 -5.09
CA GLN A 28 -8.84 -7.02 -5.22
C GLN A 28 -10.26 -6.54 -5.56
N GLY A 29 -11.11 -7.40 -6.15
CA GLY A 29 -12.52 -7.10 -6.38
C GLY A 29 -13.29 -6.84 -5.09
N CYS A 30 -12.86 -7.46 -3.98
CA CYS A 30 -13.41 -7.17 -2.65
C CYS A 30 -13.28 -5.70 -2.25
N TYR A 31 -12.38 -4.91 -2.85
CA TYR A 31 -12.26 -3.48 -2.57
C TYR A 31 -13.51 -2.70 -2.98
N ALA A 32 -14.10 -3.08 -4.12
CA ALA A 32 -15.34 -2.49 -4.62
C ALA A 32 -16.56 -3.05 -3.88
N GLU A 33 -16.59 -4.36 -3.61
CA GLU A 33 -17.71 -5.01 -2.90
C GLU A 33 -17.93 -4.48 -1.46
N ASN A 34 -16.87 -3.97 -0.83
CA ASN A 34 -16.90 -3.52 0.56
C ASN A 34 -16.77 -2.00 0.70
N ASP A 35 -16.94 -1.23 -0.39
CA ASP A 35 -16.81 0.24 -0.39
C ASP A 35 -15.52 0.72 0.30
N SER A 36 -14.40 0.01 0.06
CA SER A 36 -13.12 0.35 0.71
C SER A 36 -12.48 1.62 0.14
N PHE A 37 -12.95 2.05 -1.04
CA PHE A 37 -12.41 3.15 -1.84
C PHE A 37 -10.90 3.07 -2.11
N ARG A 38 -10.32 1.86 -2.08
CA ARG A 38 -8.94 1.63 -2.51
C ARG A 38 -8.91 1.36 -4.01
N VAL A 39 -8.01 2.03 -4.72
CA VAL A 39 -7.76 1.77 -6.14
C VAL A 39 -7.03 0.43 -6.27
N PRO A 40 -7.56 -0.55 -7.01
CA PRO A 40 -6.88 -1.82 -7.24
C PRO A 40 -5.63 -1.61 -8.09
N THR A 41 -4.60 -2.41 -7.83
CA THR A 41 -3.38 -2.45 -8.65
C THR A 41 -3.44 -3.50 -9.75
N ASN A 42 -4.34 -4.48 -9.63
CA ASN A 42 -4.69 -5.40 -10.70
C ASN A 42 -5.69 -4.72 -11.65
N THR A 43 -5.29 -4.50 -12.89
CA THR A 43 -6.08 -3.78 -13.90
C THR A 43 -7.34 -4.52 -14.36
N GLU A 44 -7.49 -5.80 -14.02
CA GLU A 44 -8.69 -6.58 -14.33
C GLU A 44 -9.73 -6.54 -13.18
N ALA A 45 -9.36 -6.02 -12.01
CA ALA A 45 -10.26 -5.90 -10.87
C ALA A 45 -11.24 -4.74 -11.05
N PRO A 46 -12.49 -4.89 -10.61
CA PRO A 46 -13.47 -3.82 -10.66
C PRO A 46 -13.07 -2.66 -9.75
N VAL A 47 -13.48 -1.46 -10.15
CA VAL A 47 -13.33 -0.23 -9.39
C VAL A 47 -14.71 0.15 -8.85
N ALA A 48 -14.78 0.63 -7.60
CA ALA A 48 -16.03 1.09 -7.01
C ALA A 48 -16.59 2.31 -7.76
N ASP A 49 -17.92 2.39 -7.86
CA ASP A 49 -18.59 3.54 -8.45
C ASP A 49 -18.22 4.83 -7.71
N GLY A 50 -17.86 5.88 -8.46
CA GLY A 50 -17.43 7.16 -7.92
C GLY A 50 -15.98 7.21 -7.44
N LEU A 51 -15.22 6.10 -7.48
CA LEU A 51 -13.80 6.13 -7.12
C LEU A 51 -12.97 6.92 -8.15
N VAL A 52 -12.18 7.87 -7.66
CA VAL A 52 -11.19 8.59 -8.47
C VAL A 52 -9.94 7.73 -8.57
N THR A 53 -9.59 7.35 -9.79
CA THR A 53 -8.41 6.55 -10.13
C THR A 53 -7.21 7.43 -10.47
N LEU A 54 -6.00 6.88 -10.40
CA LEU A 54 -4.76 7.66 -10.54
C LEU A 54 -4.60 8.33 -11.92
N ASP A 55 -5.21 7.78 -12.98
CA ASP A 55 -5.23 8.37 -14.32
C ASP A 55 -6.07 9.67 -14.41
N LYS A 56 -6.90 9.94 -13.40
CA LYS A 56 -7.78 11.12 -13.36
C LYS A 56 -7.19 12.28 -12.56
N VAL A 57 -5.99 12.12 -12.00
CA VAL A 57 -5.34 13.13 -11.16
C VAL A 57 -3.87 13.31 -11.55
N PRO A 58 -3.30 14.52 -11.38
CA PRO A 58 -1.86 14.70 -11.56
C PRO A 58 -1.12 13.93 -10.46
N VAL A 59 -0.29 12.96 -10.85
CA VAL A 59 0.55 12.19 -9.94
C VAL A 59 2.02 12.52 -10.15
N ILE A 60 2.80 12.46 -9.08
CA ILE A 60 4.26 12.45 -9.16
C ILE A 60 4.75 11.03 -9.48
N ASP A 61 5.93 10.93 -10.08
CA ASP A 61 6.64 9.64 -10.20
C ASP A 61 7.29 9.28 -8.86
N TYR A 62 6.52 8.62 -8.00
CA TYR A 62 6.93 8.34 -6.63
C TYR A 62 7.95 7.18 -6.57
N ASP A 63 9.20 7.52 -6.29
CA ASP A 63 10.25 6.52 -6.03
C ASP A 63 10.14 5.94 -4.61
N ALA A 64 9.45 4.80 -4.51
CA ALA A 64 9.26 4.09 -3.25
C ALA A 64 10.57 3.53 -2.66
N VAL A 65 11.58 3.23 -3.49
CA VAL A 65 12.87 2.68 -3.03
C VAL A 65 13.70 3.80 -2.41
N TRP A 66 13.83 4.93 -3.12
CA TRP A 66 14.49 6.11 -2.58
C TRP A 66 13.79 6.55 -1.29
N ALA A 67 12.47 6.74 -1.31
CA ALA A 67 11.72 7.18 -0.14
C ALA A 67 11.91 6.27 1.09
N ALA A 68 12.00 4.95 0.88
CA ALA A 68 12.30 4.01 1.95
C ALA A 68 13.73 4.19 2.49
N SER A 69 14.71 4.47 1.63
CA SER A 69 16.12 4.65 2.02
C SER A 69 16.36 5.89 2.89
N VAL A 70 15.57 6.95 2.69
CA VAL A 70 15.68 8.24 3.41
C VAL A 70 14.64 8.41 4.52
N LYS A 71 13.83 7.37 4.80
CA LYS A 71 12.74 7.43 5.79
C LYS A 71 13.21 7.90 7.16
N GLY A 72 14.36 7.41 7.64
CA GLY A 72 14.91 7.76 8.95
C GLY A 72 15.16 9.27 9.07
N ASP A 73 15.93 9.81 8.13
CA ASP A 73 16.31 11.22 8.09
C ASP A 73 15.09 12.15 8.03
N TYR A 74 14.09 11.81 7.21
CA TYR A 74 12.88 12.63 7.13
C TYR A 74 12.00 12.53 8.38
N CYS A 75 11.91 11.36 9.01
CA CYS A 75 11.21 11.22 10.29
C CYS A 75 11.89 12.07 11.38
N GLU A 76 13.21 12.01 11.52
CA GLU A 76 13.94 12.82 12.49
C GLU A 76 13.76 14.33 12.25
N GLN A 77 13.82 14.74 10.98
CA GLN A 77 13.57 16.15 10.62
C GLN A 77 12.15 16.59 10.99
N PHE A 78 11.15 15.74 10.78
CA PHE A 78 9.77 16.04 11.15
C PHE A 78 9.63 16.21 12.67
N GLU A 79 10.18 15.27 13.45
CA GLU A 79 10.12 15.33 14.91
C GLU A 79 10.76 16.61 15.46
N ASN A 80 11.97 16.93 15.00
CA ASN A 80 12.76 18.04 15.52
C ASN A 80 12.27 19.43 15.05
N LYS A 81 11.67 19.52 13.87
CA LYS A 81 11.31 20.82 13.25
C LYS A 81 9.82 21.13 13.31
N ILE A 82 8.97 20.10 13.39
CA ILE A 82 7.52 20.23 13.26
C ILE A 82 6.83 19.72 14.52
N ALA A 83 6.97 18.44 14.87
CA ALA A 83 6.17 17.81 15.91
C ALA A 83 6.43 18.35 17.33
N THR A 84 7.67 18.72 17.63
CA THR A 84 8.09 19.22 18.95
C THR A 84 8.05 20.75 19.08
N LYS A 85 7.62 21.47 18.04
CA LYS A 85 7.54 22.93 18.09
C LYS A 85 6.40 23.35 19.04
N PRO A 86 6.62 24.25 20.02
CA PRO A 86 5.53 24.74 20.85
C PRO A 86 4.46 25.40 19.98
N GLU A 87 3.19 25.18 20.32
CA GLU A 87 2.08 25.92 19.74
C GLU A 87 2.33 27.42 19.97
N GLY A 88 2.25 28.20 18.88
CA GLY A 88 2.43 29.65 18.92
C GLY A 88 1.25 30.39 19.52
#